data_AF-A0A4Q1CNS6-F1
#
_entry.id   AF-A0A4Q1CNS6-F1
#
_cell.length_a   1.000
_cell.length_b   1.000
_cell.length_c   1.000
_cell.angle_alpha   90.00
_cell.angle_beta   90.00
_cell.angle_gamma   90.00
#
_symmetry.space_group_name_H-M   'P 1'
#
loop_
_entity.id
_entity.type
_entity.pdbx_description
1 polymer ?
#
loop_
_entity_poly.entity_id
_entity_poly.type
_entity_poly.pdbx_seq_one_letter_code
_entity_poly.pdbx_strand_id
1 'polypeptide(L)'
;MRFDKVVIYDFEGGKDIGLTIIDDNGRLAKTVKKQFVLDKGVIEKLSKRLGEKTSYGGATAFCFDPHVGLVYYLNGKVVAHVSICLDCNRLKSSIVIPAQKQGKVGEGDEVYYIADGLSKSFRKFINTLLIKHQFSHQIKPGSSFD
;
A
#
# COMPACT_ATOMS: atom_id res chain seq x y z
N MET A 1 6.10 15.42 -5.27
CA MET A 1 6.91 15.04 -4.09
C MET A 1 8.33 14.75 -4.55
N ARG A 2 9.35 15.19 -3.82
CA ARG A 2 10.76 14.86 -4.10
C ARG A 2 11.24 13.77 -3.15
N PHE A 3 11.98 12.78 -3.66
CA PHE A 3 12.62 11.70 -2.90
C PHE A 3 13.82 11.17 -3.70
N ASP A 4 14.77 10.52 -3.04
CA ASP A 4 15.95 9.89 -3.66
C ASP A 4 15.99 8.37 -3.48
N LYS A 5 15.21 7.84 -2.54
CA LYS A 5 15.20 6.42 -2.19
C LYS A 5 13.82 5.98 -1.76
N VAL A 6 13.41 4.79 -2.20
CA VAL A 6 12.21 4.11 -1.72
C VAL A 6 12.60 2.75 -1.19
N VAL A 7 12.14 2.43 0.01
CA VAL A 7 12.38 1.14 0.65
C VAL A 7 11.03 0.46 0.90
N ILE A 8 10.93 -0.81 0.50
CA ILE A 8 9.80 -1.66 0.84
C ILE A 8 10.15 -2.46 2.10
N TYR A 9 9.21 -2.53 3.04
CA TYR A 9 9.37 -3.10 4.37
C TYR A 9 8.37 -4.21 4.63
N ASP A 10 8.87 -5.30 5.19
CA ASP A 10 8.09 -6.39 5.78
C ASP A 10 7.98 -6.07 7.27
N PHE A 11 6.78 -5.89 7.77
CA PHE A 11 6.54 -5.56 9.18
C PHE A 11 5.24 -6.17 9.65
N GLU A 12 5.01 -6.16 10.95
CA GLU A 12 3.71 -6.55 11.53
C GLU A 12 2.98 -5.31 12.00
N GLY A 13 1.78 -5.09 11.49
CA GLY A 13 0.89 -4.03 11.91
C GLY A 13 -0.24 -4.55 12.79
N GLY A 14 -1.26 -3.72 12.98
CA GLY A 14 -2.52 -4.14 13.59
C GLY A 14 -2.87 -3.41 14.87
N LYS A 15 -3.99 -3.82 15.47
CA LYS A 15 -4.71 -3.11 16.55
C LYS A 15 -3.83 -2.81 17.78
N ASP A 16 -2.86 -3.68 18.07
CA ASP A 16 -2.05 -3.60 19.29
C ASP A 16 -0.57 -3.27 19.02
N ILE A 17 -0.18 -3.14 17.74
CA ILE A 17 1.23 -3.00 17.30
C ILE A 17 1.47 -1.66 16.59
N GLY A 18 0.42 -1.10 15.99
CA GLY A 18 0.47 0.13 15.20
C GLY A 18 -0.02 -0.11 13.78
N LEU A 19 -0.77 0.85 13.23
CA LEU A 19 -1.42 0.71 11.92
C LEU A 19 -0.56 1.24 10.75
N THR A 20 0.68 1.66 11.01
CA THR A 20 1.53 2.31 10.01
C THR A 20 2.99 1.90 10.15
N ILE A 21 3.72 1.90 9.02
CA ILE A 21 5.15 1.57 8.96
C ILE A 21 6.02 2.66 9.61
N ILE A 22 5.51 3.89 9.68
CA ILE A 22 6.08 4.99 10.44
C ILE A 22 5.10 5.33 11.54
N ASP A 23 5.57 5.34 12.79
CA ASP A 23 4.78 5.69 13.97
C ASP A 23 4.53 7.20 14.07
N ASP A 24 3.70 7.60 15.04
CA ASP A 24 3.36 9.01 15.28
C ASP A 24 4.56 9.88 15.68
N ASN A 25 5.68 9.27 16.09
CA ASN A 25 6.94 9.95 16.39
C ASN A 25 7.87 10.03 15.16
N GLY A 26 7.41 9.60 13.98
CA GLY A 26 8.21 9.59 12.75
C GLY A 26 9.24 8.47 12.70
N ARG A 27 9.13 7.44 13.55
CA ARG A 27 10.08 6.32 13.63
C ARG A 27 9.53 5.10 12.87
N LEU A 28 10.45 4.32 12.30
CA LEU A 28 10.11 3.06 11.66
C LEU A 28 9.51 2.07 12.68
N ALA A 29 8.49 1.30 12.26
CA ALA A 29 7.85 0.30 13.10
C ALA A 29 8.90 -0.68 13.68
N LYS A 30 8.81 -0.93 14.98
CA LYS A 30 9.74 -1.85 15.68
C LYS A 30 9.60 -3.30 15.23
N THR A 31 8.51 -3.63 14.55
CA THR A 31 8.18 -4.96 14.02
C THR A 31 8.70 -5.20 12.62
N VAL A 32 9.53 -4.30 12.07
CA VAL A 32 10.18 -4.54 10.79
C VAL A 32 11.05 -5.79 10.87
N LYS A 33 10.75 -6.74 9.98
CA LYS A 33 11.47 -8.01 9.84
C LYS A 33 12.45 -7.97 8.67
N LYS A 34 12.11 -7.24 7.61
CA LYS A 34 12.88 -7.19 6.37
C LYS A 34 12.70 -5.87 5.66
N GLN A 35 13.70 -5.49 4.87
CA GLN A 35 13.64 -4.33 4.01
C GLN A 35 14.34 -4.60 2.68
N PHE A 36 13.90 -3.92 1.62
CA PHE A 36 14.57 -3.95 0.33
C PHE A 36 14.53 -2.57 -0.33
N VAL A 37 15.66 -2.08 -0.82
CA VAL A 37 15.74 -0.80 -1.54
C VAL A 37 15.27 -1.03 -2.97
N LEU A 38 14.20 -0.34 -3.38
CA LEU A 38 13.66 -0.49 -4.72
C LEU A 38 14.56 0.18 -5.76
N ASP A 39 14.72 -0.48 -6.91
CA ASP A 39 15.38 0.13 -8.06
C ASP A 39 14.48 1.18 -8.73
N LYS A 40 15.11 2.07 -9.50
CA LYS A 40 14.43 3.19 -10.17
C LYS A 40 13.27 2.74 -11.08
N GLY A 41 13.43 1.64 -11.81
CA GLY A 41 12.40 1.14 -12.72
C GLY A 41 11.17 0.61 -11.99
N VAL A 42 11.37 -0.06 -10.85
CA VAL A 42 10.27 -0.48 -9.96
C VAL A 42 9.58 0.72 -9.32
N ILE A 43 10.36 1.71 -8.87
CA ILE A 43 9.84 2.96 -8.28
C ILE A 43 8.94 3.70 -9.27
N GLU A 44 9.34 3.84 -10.53
CA GLU A 44 8.55 4.50 -11.57
C GLU A 44 7.22 3.78 -11.80
N LYS A 45 7.25 2.44 -11.92
CA LYS A 45 6.04 1.62 -12.08
C LYS A 45 5.12 1.70 -10.88
N LEU A 46 5.66 1.65 -9.67
CA LEU A 46 4.91 1.78 -8.42
C LEU A 46 4.25 3.15 -8.32
N SER A 47 5.00 4.23 -8.58
CA SER A 47 4.51 5.61 -8.52
C SER A 47 3.41 5.86 -9.54
N LYS A 48 3.58 5.36 -10.76
CA LYS A 48 2.55 5.40 -11.81
C LYS A 48 1.27 4.71 -11.33
N ARG A 49 1.38 3.48 -10.82
CA ARG A 49 0.21 2.72 -10.34
C ARG A 49 -0.48 3.41 -9.16
N LEU A 50 0.26 3.92 -8.17
CA LEU A 50 -0.34 4.69 -7.07
C LEU A 50 -1.11 5.93 -7.58
N GLY A 51 -0.66 6.54 -8.68
CA GLY A 51 -1.30 7.71 -9.29
C GLY A 51 -2.47 7.38 -10.24
N GLU A 52 -2.73 6.11 -10.56
CA GLU A 52 -3.75 5.70 -11.52
C GLU A 52 -5.06 5.31 -10.84
N LYS A 53 -6.19 5.90 -11.25
CA LYS A 53 -7.52 5.54 -10.71
C LYS A 53 -7.85 4.05 -10.89
N THR A 54 -7.39 3.44 -11.98
CA THR A 54 -7.59 2.01 -12.31
C THR A 54 -6.80 1.05 -11.41
N SER A 55 -5.87 1.58 -10.60
CA SER A 55 -5.21 0.80 -9.54
C SER A 55 -6.10 0.59 -8.31
N TYR A 56 -7.27 1.22 -8.28
CA TYR A 56 -8.25 1.16 -7.19
C TYR A 56 -9.61 0.68 -7.72
N GLY A 57 -10.64 0.68 -6.88
CA GLY A 57 -11.98 0.18 -7.22
C GLY A 57 -12.31 -1.20 -6.64
N GLY A 58 -11.39 -1.81 -5.89
CA GLY A 58 -11.60 -3.13 -5.30
C GLY A 58 -12.37 -3.09 -3.98
N ALA A 59 -13.15 -4.14 -3.70
CA ALA A 59 -13.80 -4.33 -2.41
C ALA A 59 -12.78 -4.47 -1.27
N THR A 60 -13.19 -4.12 -0.06
CA THR A 60 -12.30 -3.99 1.10
C THR A 60 -12.91 -4.60 2.33
N ALA A 61 -12.09 -5.19 3.21
CA ALA A 61 -12.56 -5.57 4.53
C ALA A 61 -12.47 -4.38 5.51
N PHE A 62 -13.21 -4.46 6.62
CA PHE A 62 -13.19 -3.43 7.67
C PHE A 62 -11.88 -3.43 8.48
N CYS A 63 -11.20 -4.58 8.54
CA CYS A 63 -9.91 -4.71 9.21
C CYS A 63 -8.85 -3.76 8.62
N PHE A 64 -7.78 -3.56 9.38
CA PHE A 64 -6.55 -3.02 8.81
C PHE A 64 -5.34 -3.58 9.57
N ASP A 65 -4.73 -4.61 9.00
CA ASP A 65 -3.57 -5.29 9.56
C ASP A 65 -2.42 -5.29 8.53
N PRO A 66 -1.71 -4.14 8.40
CA PRO A 66 -0.77 -3.95 7.32
C PRO A 66 0.54 -4.67 7.56
N HIS A 67 1.02 -5.37 6.53
CA HIS A 67 2.28 -6.11 6.59
C HIS A 67 3.33 -5.62 5.59
N VAL A 68 2.96 -4.65 4.76
CA VAL A 68 3.81 -4.11 3.71
C VAL A 68 3.90 -2.60 3.86
N GLY A 69 5.11 -2.11 4.10
CA GLY A 69 5.42 -0.70 4.19
C GLY A 69 6.18 -0.22 2.96
N LEU A 70 5.85 0.97 2.44
CA LEU A 70 6.67 1.70 1.47
C LEU A 70 7.07 3.01 2.13
N VAL A 71 8.37 3.28 2.22
CA VAL A 71 8.86 4.52 2.81
C VAL A 71 9.73 5.26 1.80
N TYR A 72 9.39 6.52 1.58
CA TYR A 72 10.08 7.43 0.68
C TYR A 72 11.02 8.31 1.50
N TYR A 73 12.28 8.37 1.08
CA TYR A 73 13.32 9.14 1.75
C TYR A 73 13.83 10.26 0.85
N LEU A 74 14.22 11.37 1.47
CA LEU A 74 14.99 12.45 0.87
C LEU A 74 16.11 12.84 1.84
N ASN A 75 17.36 12.76 1.40
CA ASN A 75 18.56 13.03 2.19
C ASN A 75 18.54 12.27 3.54
N GLY A 76 18.12 11.00 3.50
CA GLY A 76 18.02 10.13 4.66
C GLY A 76 16.80 10.37 5.57
N LYS A 77 15.97 11.37 5.30
CA LYS A 77 14.76 11.67 6.08
C LYS A 77 13.51 11.10 5.42
N VAL A 78 12.59 10.58 6.22
CA VAL A 78 11.27 10.13 5.74
C VAL A 78 10.48 11.34 5.24
N VAL A 79 9.98 11.28 4.00
CA VAL A 79 9.13 12.33 3.41
C VAL A 79 7.72 11.86 3.09
N ALA A 80 7.52 10.56 2.94
CA ALA A 80 6.20 9.95 2.86
C ALA A 80 6.28 8.46 3.19
N HIS A 81 5.15 7.88 3.56
CA HIS A 81 5.01 6.44 3.69
C HIS A 81 3.62 5.96 3.26
N VAL A 82 3.57 4.67 2.91
CA VAL A 82 2.34 3.94 2.62
C VAL A 82 2.38 2.63 3.38
N SER A 83 1.31 2.30 4.09
CA SER A 83 1.11 1.00 4.71
C SER A 83 0.00 0.27 3.97
N ILE A 84 0.27 -0.95 3.55
CA ILE A 84 -0.62 -1.76 2.73
C ILE A 84 -1.00 -3.01 3.52
N CYS A 85 -2.29 -3.26 3.59
CA CYS A 85 -2.86 -4.50 4.08
C CYS A 85 -3.47 -5.24 2.89
N LEU A 86 -2.87 -6.36 2.50
CA LEU A 86 -3.35 -7.16 1.37
C LEU A 86 -4.62 -7.94 1.73
N ASP A 87 -4.77 -8.37 2.98
CA ASP A 87 -5.97 -9.09 3.45
C ASP A 87 -7.20 -8.19 3.54
N CYS A 88 -7.01 -6.91 3.85
CA CYS A 88 -8.11 -5.94 3.84
C CYS A 88 -8.23 -5.20 2.49
N ASN A 89 -7.33 -5.52 1.54
CA ASN A 89 -7.22 -4.92 0.21
C ASN A 89 -7.18 -3.38 0.23
N ARG A 90 -6.47 -2.80 1.19
CA ARG A 90 -6.43 -1.35 1.43
C ARG A 90 -5.00 -0.87 1.66
N LEU A 91 -4.80 0.42 1.40
CA LEU A 91 -3.59 1.13 1.82
C LEU A 91 -3.93 2.43 2.53
N LYS A 92 -3.08 2.82 3.47
CA LYS A 92 -3.07 4.14 4.11
C LYS A 92 -1.79 4.86 3.70
N SER A 93 -1.90 6.10 3.26
CA SER A 93 -0.75 6.94 2.90
C SER A 93 -0.64 8.14 3.81
N SER A 94 0.59 8.55 4.10
CA SER A 94 0.89 9.78 4.83
C SER A 94 0.67 11.06 4.01
N ILE A 95 0.47 10.91 2.70
CA ILE A 95 0.13 11.99 1.78
C ILE A 95 -1.16 11.67 1.05
N VAL A 96 -1.85 12.68 0.57
CA VAL A 96 -3.05 12.47 -0.25
C VAL A 96 -2.63 11.84 -1.58
N ILE A 97 -3.23 10.69 -1.89
CA ILE A 97 -3.16 10.06 -3.22
C ILE A 97 -4.51 10.30 -3.91
N PRO A 98 -4.64 11.29 -4.82
CA PRO A 98 -5.93 11.64 -5.41
C PRO A 98 -6.63 10.46 -6.10
N ALA A 99 -5.87 9.53 -6.67
CA ALA A 99 -6.40 8.34 -7.32
C ALA A 99 -7.11 7.37 -6.37
N GLN A 100 -6.85 7.41 -5.05
CA GLN A 100 -7.63 6.63 -4.09
C GLN A 100 -9.07 7.13 -3.94
N LYS A 101 -9.30 8.44 -4.19
CA LYS A 101 -10.64 9.02 -4.13
C LYS A 101 -11.41 8.58 -5.36
N GLN A 102 -12.16 7.50 -5.19
CA GLN A 102 -13.05 7.01 -6.22
C GLN A 102 -14.35 7.82 -6.25
N GLY A 103 -14.96 7.91 -7.42
CA GLY A 103 -16.15 8.72 -7.65
C GLY A 103 -17.43 8.08 -7.12
N LYS A 104 -18.51 8.86 -7.20
CA LYS A 104 -19.88 8.37 -7.13
C LYS A 104 -20.29 7.80 -8.50
N VAL A 105 -21.08 6.73 -8.50
CA VAL A 105 -21.67 6.13 -9.69
C VAL A 105 -23.16 5.97 -9.45
N GLY A 106 -23.96 6.05 -10.51
CA GLY A 106 -25.43 6.04 -10.45
C GLY A 106 -26.03 7.44 -10.61
N GLU A 107 -27.34 7.49 -10.75
CA GLU A 107 -28.14 8.70 -10.87
C GLU A 107 -29.31 8.66 -9.87
N GLY A 108 -29.76 9.82 -9.39
CA GLY A 108 -30.87 9.90 -8.45
C GLY A 108 -30.61 9.13 -7.14
N ASP A 109 -31.56 8.27 -6.76
CA ASP A 109 -31.51 7.51 -5.50
C ASP A 109 -30.55 6.30 -5.57
N GLU A 110 -30.02 5.95 -6.75
CA GLU A 110 -29.11 4.81 -6.94
C GLU A 110 -27.62 5.20 -6.84
N VAL A 111 -27.31 6.39 -6.33
CA VAL A 111 -25.93 6.85 -6.19
C VAL A 111 -25.20 6.02 -5.12
N TYR A 112 -24.14 5.31 -5.53
CA TYR A 112 -23.23 4.61 -4.62
C TYR A 112 -21.79 5.04 -4.83
N TYR A 113 -20.95 4.79 -3.82
CA TYR A 113 -19.52 5.08 -3.87
C TYR A 113 -18.76 3.86 -4.40
N ILE A 114 -17.90 4.10 -5.38
CA ILE A 114 -16.94 3.07 -5.79
C ILE A 114 -16.01 2.77 -4.61
N ALA A 115 -15.75 1.48 -4.38
CA ALA A 115 -14.84 1.04 -3.33
C ALA A 115 -13.40 1.56 -3.57
N ASP A 116 -12.69 1.89 -2.50
CA ASP A 116 -11.36 2.52 -2.56
C ASP A 116 -10.19 1.53 -2.47
N GLY A 117 -10.49 0.23 -2.40
CA GLY A 117 -9.50 -0.82 -2.31
C GLY A 117 -8.69 -1.02 -3.58
N LEU A 118 -7.59 -1.75 -3.47
CA LEU A 118 -6.69 -1.99 -4.61
C LEU A 118 -7.41 -2.82 -5.68
N SER A 119 -7.13 -2.55 -6.95
CA SER A 119 -7.60 -3.39 -8.05
C SER A 119 -6.81 -4.70 -8.12
N LYS A 120 -7.36 -5.72 -8.79
CA LYS A 120 -6.68 -7.01 -8.97
C LYS A 120 -5.30 -6.85 -9.63
N SER A 121 -5.19 -5.97 -10.62
CA SER A 121 -3.93 -5.73 -11.30
C SER A 121 -2.88 -5.07 -10.39
N PHE A 122 -3.30 -4.16 -9.51
CA PHE A 122 -2.39 -3.50 -8.59
C PHE A 122 -1.95 -4.43 -7.47
N ARG A 123 -2.87 -5.21 -6.89
CA ARG A 123 -2.53 -6.29 -5.94
C ARG A 123 -1.50 -7.25 -6.52
N LYS A 124 -1.70 -7.73 -7.76
CA LYS A 124 -0.74 -8.63 -8.43
C LYS A 124 0.63 -8.00 -8.56
N PHE A 125 0.71 -6.72 -8.95
CA PHE A 125 1.98 -6.00 -9.01
C PHE A 125 2.69 -5.95 -7.64
N ILE A 126 1.97 -5.60 -6.57
CA ILE A 126 2.55 -5.60 -5.21
C ILE A 126 2.99 -7.01 -4.83
N ASN A 127 2.15 -8.02 -5.03
CA ASN A 127 2.48 -9.40 -4.68
C ASN A 127 3.71 -9.93 -5.43
N THR A 128 3.90 -9.55 -6.70
CA THR A 128 5.12 -9.89 -7.45
C THR A 128 6.38 -9.34 -6.78
N LEU A 129 6.33 -8.13 -6.21
CA LEU A 129 7.45 -7.58 -5.44
C LEU A 129 7.70 -8.40 -4.18
N LEU A 130 6.64 -8.77 -3.47
CA LEU A 130 6.74 -9.56 -2.23
C LEU A 130 7.33 -10.94 -2.48
N ILE A 131 6.88 -11.63 -3.52
CA ILE A 131 7.43 -12.93 -3.95
C ILE A 131 8.90 -12.78 -4.34
N LYS A 132 9.23 -11.82 -5.22
CA LYS A 132 10.59 -11.58 -5.72
C LYS A 132 11.59 -11.37 -4.58
N HIS A 133 11.17 -10.66 -3.54
CA HIS A 133 12.03 -10.32 -2.41
C HIS A 133 11.79 -11.19 -1.17
N GLN A 134 11.03 -12.29 -1.29
CA GLN A 134 10.74 -13.25 -0.22
C GLN A 134 10.25 -12.56 1.06
N PHE A 135 9.18 -11.79 0.94
CA PHE A 135 8.47 -11.17 2.08
C PHE A 135 7.52 -12.18 2.70
N SER A 136 7.20 -12.02 3.97
CA SER A 136 6.39 -12.97 4.75
C SER A 136 4.92 -13.03 4.28
N HIS A 137 4.32 -11.87 3.98
CA HIS A 137 2.89 -11.73 3.69
C HIS A 137 2.61 -11.64 2.17
N GLN A 138 2.62 -12.79 1.50
CA GLN A 138 2.32 -12.92 0.08
C GLN A 138 0.87 -13.42 -0.14
N ILE A 139 0.20 -12.90 -1.17
CA ILE A 139 -1.08 -13.46 -1.65
C ILE A 139 -0.78 -14.83 -2.24
N LYS A 140 -1.38 -15.87 -1.64
CA LYS A 140 -1.25 -17.25 -2.10
C LYS A 140 -2.24 -17.55 -3.23
N PRO A 141 -1.88 -18.42 -4.18
CA PRO A 141 -2.83 -18.92 -5.17
C PRO A 141 -4.08 -19.50 -4.51
N GLY A 142 -5.26 -19.22 -5.08
CA GLY A 142 -6.55 -19.69 -4.56
C GLY A 142 -7.10 -18.95 -3.34
N SER A 143 -6.44 -17.88 -2.88
CA SER A 143 -7.00 -17.00 -1.85
C SER A 143 -8.10 -16.09 -2.42
N SER A 144 -8.91 -15.46 -1.55
CA SER A 144 -9.97 -14.51 -1.95
C SER A 144 -9.47 -13.32 -2.79
N PHE A 145 -8.16 -13.08 -2.83
CA PHE A 145 -7.53 -11.96 -3.53
C PHE A 145 -6.61 -12.36 -4.70
N ASP A 146 -6.50 -13.65 -5.04
CA ASP A 146 -5.82 -14.16 -6.26
C ASP A 146 -6.54 -13.76 -7.57
#